data_AF-A0A965F154-F1
#
_entry.id   AF-A0A965F154-F1
#
_cell.length_a   1.000
_cell.length_b   1.000
_cell.length_c   1.000
_cell.angle_alpha   90.00
_cell.angle_beta   90.00
_cell.angle_gamma   90.00
#
_symmetry.space_group_name_H-M   'P 1'
#
loop_
_entity.id
_entity.type
_entity.pdbx_description
1 polymer ?
#
loop_
_entity_poly.entity_id
_entity_poly.type
_entity_poly.pdbx_seq_one_letter_code
_entity_poly.pdbx_strand_id
1 'polypeptide(L)'
;MTPENKFGGSFGSNEWLVDEMYERYLADPNSVEANWQEFFSGYKPTSNGAASSVAKAATPPIPKRQQVKEAPAQEIKNAPPPIQEVVRANPTPIPTPAEAIKKSSPQVATPIAARVEPLRGVSARVVTSMEASLTVPTATSVRAIPAKLMIDNRTVINNHLKRARGGKVS
;
A
#
# COMPACT_ATOMS: atom_id res chain seq x y z
N MET A 1 -22.98 -12.24 -29.01
CA MET A 1 -22.35 -12.74 -27.76
C MET A 1 -21.71 -11.54 -27.10
N THR A 2 -22.25 -11.09 -25.99
CA THR A 2 -21.73 -9.97 -25.20
C THR A 2 -20.57 -10.48 -24.34
N PRO A 3 -19.37 -9.87 -24.37
CA PRO A 3 -18.37 -10.23 -23.39
C PRO A 3 -18.90 -9.84 -22.01
N GLU A 4 -19.07 -10.81 -21.12
CA GLU A 4 -19.26 -10.53 -19.70
C GLU A 4 -18.10 -9.66 -19.24
N ASN A 5 -18.37 -8.67 -18.39
CA ASN A 5 -17.37 -7.89 -17.69
C ASN A 5 -16.46 -8.84 -16.89
N LYS A 6 -15.39 -9.30 -17.54
CA LYS A 6 -14.42 -10.27 -16.99
C LYS A 6 -13.63 -9.71 -15.80
N PHE A 7 -13.82 -8.42 -15.50
CA PHE A 7 -13.19 -7.71 -14.39
C PHE A 7 -14.03 -7.67 -13.10
N GLY A 8 -15.27 -8.20 -13.10
CA GLY A 8 -16.12 -8.56 -11.95
C GLY A 8 -15.80 -8.01 -10.55
N GLY A 9 -15.58 -6.70 -10.41
CA GLY A 9 -15.20 -6.08 -9.14
C GLY A 9 -14.87 -4.60 -9.29
N SER A 10 -15.09 -3.83 -8.23
CA SER A 10 -14.63 -2.44 -8.12
C SER A 10 -13.10 -2.39 -8.32
N PHE A 11 -12.63 -1.46 -9.16
CA PHE A 11 -11.21 -1.30 -9.52
C PHE A 11 -10.31 -0.86 -8.35
N GLY A 12 -10.87 -0.66 -7.15
CA GLY A 12 -10.14 -0.34 -5.94
C GLY A 12 -9.31 0.92 -6.12
N SER A 13 -8.05 0.90 -5.67
CA SER A 13 -7.13 2.05 -5.77
C SER A 13 -6.86 2.56 -7.18
N ASN A 14 -7.26 1.84 -8.23
CA ASN A 14 -7.08 2.22 -9.64
C ASN A 14 -8.34 2.84 -10.26
N GLU A 15 -9.40 3.07 -9.48
CA GLU A 15 -10.66 3.66 -9.95
C GLU A 15 -10.44 5.02 -10.63
N TRP A 16 -9.57 5.85 -10.07
CA TRP A 16 -9.20 7.16 -10.65
C TRP A 16 -8.58 7.05 -12.07
N LEU A 17 -7.81 5.99 -12.34
CA LEU A 17 -7.18 5.78 -13.64
C LEU A 17 -8.20 5.32 -14.68
N VAL A 18 -9.17 4.50 -14.25
CA VAL A 18 -10.26 4.04 -15.12
C VAL A 18 -11.16 5.21 -15.49
N ASP A 19 -11.47 6.10 -14.53
CA ASP A 19 -12.21 7.35 -14.78
C ASP A 19 -11.46 8.27 -15.74
N GLU A 20 -10.15 8.48 -15.55
CA GLU A 20 -9.32 9.30 -16.46
C GLU A 20 -9.27 8.70 -17.89
N MET A 21 -9.10 7.38 -18.01
CA MET A 21 -9.13 6.72 -19.33
C MET A 21 -10.51 6.77 -19.98
N TYR A 22 -11.59 6.75 -19.19
CA TYR A 22 -12.96 6.90 -19.69
C TYR A 22 -13.22 8.32 -20.19
N GLU A 23 -12.76 9.35 -19.48
CA GLU A 23 -12.82 10.74 -19.95
C GLU A 23 -12.07 10.93 -21.28
N ARG A 24 -10.88 10.33 -21.40
CA ARG A 24 -10.12 10.34 -22.66
C ARG A 24 -10.84 9.62 -23.80
N TYR A 25 -11.50 8.49 -23.51
CA TYR A 25 -12.32 7.75 -24.49
C TYR A 25 -13.51 8.58 -25.00
N LEU A 26 -14.17 9.35 -24.11
CA LEU A 26 -15.26 10.24 -24.49
C LEU A 26 -14.78 11.42 -25.37
N ALA A 27 -13.56 11.92 -25.12
CA ALA A 27 -12.98 13.00 -25.91
C ALA A 27 -12.53 12.53 -27.31
N ASP A 28 -11.81 11.40 -27.38
CA ASP A 28 -11.43 10.74 -28.62
C ASP A 28 -11.32 9.22 -28.39
N PRO A 29 -12.20 8.41 -29.03
CA PRO A 29 -12.16 6.97 -28.91
C PRO A 29 -10.82 6.34 -29.30
N ASN A 30 -10.04 6.97 -30.18
CA ASN A 30 -8.73 6.49 -30.62
C ASN A 30 -7.60 6.83 -29.63
N SER A 31 -7.86 7.64 -28.60
CA SER A 31 -6.87 8.04 -27.59
C SER A 31 -6.53 6.92 -26.60
N VAL A 32 -7.37 5.88 -26.57
CA VAL A 32 -7.22 4.72 -25.69
C VAL A 32 -6.97 3.46 -26.53
N GLU A 33 -6.24 2.51 -25.97
CA GLU A 33 -5.87 1.27 -26.65
C GLU A 33 -7.09 0.42 -27.02
N ALA A 34 -6.96 -0.44 -28.05
CA ALA A 34 -8.07 -1.26 -28.57
C ALA A 34 -8.77 -2.10 -27.48
N ASN A 35 -8.02 -2.64 -26.52
CA ASN A 35 -8.57 -3.42 -25.40
C ASN A 35 -9.46 -2.58 -24.48
N TRP A 36 -9.14 -1.30 -24.31
CA TRP A 36 -9.92 -0.35 -23.51
C TRP A 36 -11.12 0.19 -24.27
N GLN A 37 -11.03 0.34 -25.60
CA GLN A 37 -12.18 0.70 -26.43
C GLN A 37 -13.27 -0.37 -26.36
N GLU A 38 -12.89 -1.65 -26.42
CA GLU A 38 -13.83 -2.77 -26.26
C GLU A 38 -14.48 -2.75 -24.88
N PHE A 39 -13.71 -2.47 -23.82
CA PHE A 39 -14.20 -2.33 -22.46
C PHE A 39 -15.20 -1.17 -22.30
N PHE A 40 -14.84 0.03 -22.79
CA PHE A 40 -15.67 1.23 -22.63
C PHE A 40 -16.93 1.23 -23.50
N SER A 41 -16.97 0.43 -24.57
CA SER A 41 -18.15 0.29 -25.44
C SER A 41 -19.43 -0.15 -24.70
N GLY A 42 -19.26 -0.92 -23.61
CA GLY A 42 -20.35 -1.38 -22.74
C GLY A 42 -20.28 -0.83 -21.30
N TYR A 43 -19.33 0.07 -21.02
CA TYR A 43 -19.09 0.56 -19.67
C TYR A 43 -20.14 1.60 -19.27
N LYS A 44 -20.86 1.31 -18.18
CA LYS A 44 -21.75 2.27 -17.54
C LYS A 44 -21.12 2.71 -16.23
N PRO A 45 -20.57 3.94 -16.13
CA PRO A 45 -20.12 4.45 -14.85
C PRO A 45 -21.33 4.48 -13.93
N THR A 46 -21.33 3.64 -12.90
CA THR A 46 -22.31 3.78 -11.83
C THR A 46 -21.96 5.11 -11.16
N SER A 47 -22.87 6.09 -11.20
CA SER A 47 -22.70 7.36 -10.49
C SER A 47 -22.72 7.12 -8.98
N ASN A 48 -21.66 6.52 -8.45
CA ASN A 48 -21.38 6.38 -7.04
C ASN A 48 -20.09 7.12 -6.70
N GLY A 49 -19.89 8.27 -7.35
CA GLY A 49 -19.09 9.36 -6.83
C GLY A 49 -19.83 10.05 -5.68
N ALA A 50 -20.04 9.32 -4.58
CA ALA A 50 -20.43 9.91 -3.31
C ALA A 50 -19.44 9.41 -2.28
N ALA A 51 -18.60 10.34 -1.82
CA ALA A 51 -17.70 10.20 -0.68
C ALA A 51 -18.30 9.29 0.39
N SER A 52 -17.85 8.03 0.43
CA SER A 52 -18.28 7.08 1.46
C SER A 52 -17.16 6.91 2.46
N SER A 53 -17.27 7.78 3.47
CA SER A 53 -16.89 7.54 4.85
C SER A 53 -16.82 6.06 5.21
N VAL A 54 -15.70 5.65 5.78
CA VAL A 54 -15.48 4.32 6.34
C VAL A 54 -16.43 4.10 7.52
N ALA A 55 -17.55 3.40 7.31
CA ALA A 55 -18.46 2.95 8.35
C ALA A 55 -18.71 1.43 8.24
N LYS A 56 -17.96 0.70 9.08
CA LYS A 56 -18.30 -0.54 9.83
C LYS A 56 -19.41 -1.46 9.30
N ALA A 57 -19.02 -2.70 8.97
CA ALA A 57 -19.55 -3.99 9.48
C ALA A 57 -19.76 -5.05 8.38
N ALA A 58 -18.96 -6.13 8.44
CA ALA A 58 -19.39 -7.48 8.06
C ALA A 58 -18.44 -8.51 8.71
N THR A 59 -18.91 -9.14 9.78
CA THR A 59 -18.30 -10.29 10.45
C THR A 59 -18.46 -11.55 9.60
N PRO A 60 -17.44 -12.39 9.39
CA PRO A 60 -17.62 -13.76 8.91
C PRO A 60 -17.95 -14.75 10.05
N PRO A 61 -18.63 -15.87 9.77
CA PRO A 61 -19.11 -16.81 10.80
C PRO A 61 -17.95 -17.66 11.35
N ILE A 62 -17.92 -17.81 12.68
CA ILE A 62 -16.95 -18.62 13.42
C ILE A 62 -17.48 -20.06 13.54
N PRO A 63 -16.67 -21.12 13.31
CA PRO A 63 -17.08 -22.49 13.58
C PRO A 63 -17.11 -22.81 15.07
N LYS A 64 -18.14 -23.56 15.47
CA LYS A 64 -18.43 -24.11 16.81
C LYS A 64 -17.18 -24.69 17.50
N ARG A 65 -16.85 -24.15 18.69
CA ARG A 65 -16.00 -24.80 19.70
C ARG A 65 -16.88 -25.30 20.85
N GLN A 66 -16.77 -26.59 21.15
CA GLN A 66 -17.43 -27.28 22.27
C GLN A 66 -16.98 -26.77 23.65
N GLN A 67 -17.98 -26.70 24.53
CA GLN A 67 -17.99 -26.61 26.01
C GLN A 67 -17.18 -27.75 26.68
N VAL A 68 -16.76 -27.79 27.96
CA VAL A 68 -16.76 -26.97 29.20
C VAL A 68 -15.90 -27.75 30.22
N LYS A 69 -15.16 -27.09 31.13
CA LYS A 69 -14.99 -27.44 32.57
C LYS A 69 -14.20 -26.32 33.30
N GLU A 70 -14.86 -25.45 34.07
CA GLU A 70 -15.20 -25.53 35.52
C GLU A 70 -14.08 -25.01 36.45
N ALA A 71 -14.47 -24.14 37.38
CA ALA A 71 -13.67 -23.19 38.18
C ALA A 71 -12.91 -23.84 39.36
N PRO A 72 -12.14 -23.07 40.17
CA PRO A 72 -12.75 -22.25 41.21
C PRO A 72 -12.18 -20.82 41.37
N ALA A 73 -12.96 -20.03 42.08
CA ALA A 73 -12.81 -18.62 42.38
C ALA A 73 -11.58 -18.26 43.22
N GLN A 74 -11.01 -17.08 42.95
CA GLN A 74 -10.40 -16.23 43.98
C GLN A 74 -10.82 -14.77 43.79
N GLU A 75 -11.40 -14.25 44.85
CA GLU A 75 -11.99 -12.94 45.06
C GLU A 75 -11.00 -12.12 45.89
N ILE A 76 -10.34 -11.08 45.35
CA ILE A 76 -9.67 -10.04 46.18
C ILE A 76 -9.60 -8.68 45.43
N LYS A 77 -10.47 -7.76 45.88
CA LYS A 77 -10.29 -6.30 46.10
C LYS A 77 -10.21 -5.33 44.90
N ASN A 78 -11.29 -4.55 44.80
CA ASN A 78 -11.34 -3.22 44.20
C ASN A 78 -10.26 -2.29 44.79
N ALA A 79 -9.44 -1.72 43.93
CA ALA A 79 -8.67 -0.51 44.18
C ALA A 79 -9.00 0.51 43.08
N PRO A 80 -9.25 1.79 43.41
CA PRO A 80 -9.66 2.79 42.44
C PRO A 80 -8.49 3.13 41.50
N PRO A 81 -8.75 3.45 40.22
CA PRO A 81 -7.71 3.87 39.30
C PRO A 81 -7.15 5.24 39.73
N PRO A 82 -5.82 5.46 39.67
CA PRO A 82 -5.29 6.81 39.82
C PRO A 82 -5.81 7.66 38.66
N ILE A 83 -6.46 8.77 39.03
CA ILE A 83 -6.91 9.83 38.14
C ILE A 83 -5.67 10.40 37.48
N GLN A 84 -5.42 10.05 36.21
CA GLN A 84 -4.45 10.77 35.39
C GLN A 84 -5.13 12.00 34.82
N GLU A 85 -4.59 13.14 35.23
CA GLU A 85 -4.97 14.48 34.81
C GLU A 85 -4.82 14.59 33.28
N VAL A 86 -5.94 14.73 32.58
CA VAL A 86 -5.95 15.01 31.14
C VAL A 86 -5.41 16.42 30.95
N VAL A 87 -4.12 16.53 30.67
CA VAL A 87 -3.54 17.75 30.10
C VAL A 87 -4.20 17.96 28.75
N ARG A 88 -5.15 18.92 28.74
CA ARG A 88 -5.72 19.51 27.53
C ARG A 88 -4.57 20.10 26.72
N ALA A 89 -4.11 19.36 25.72
CA ALA A 89 -3.30 19.95 24.66
C ALA A 89 -4.20 20.87 23.85
N ASN A 90 -3.87 22.17 23.85
CA ASN A 90 -4.45 23.17 22.95
C ASN A 90 -4.42 22.65 21.50
N PRO A 91 -5.47 22.88 20.69
CA PRO A 91 -5.42 22.58 19.28
C PRO A 91 -4.44 23.54 18.60
N THR A 92 -3.24 23.05 18.30
CA THR A 92 -2.30 23.70 17.39
C THR A 92 -2.97 23.82 16.02
N PRO A 93 -2.95 25.00 15.37
CA PRO A 93 -3.69 25.24 14.14
C PRO A 93 -3.26 24.29 13.02
N ILE A 94 -4.28 23.76 12.36
CA ILE A 94 -4.22 22.96 11.14
C ILE A 94 -3.50 23.82 10.07
N PRO A 95 -2.36 23.38 9.50
CA PRO A 95 -1.79 24.10 8.37
C PRO A 95 -2.72 23.94 7.16
N THR A 96 -3.22 25.06 6.67
CA THR A 96 -3.86 25.23 5.37
C THR A 96 -2.98 24.63 4.26
N PRO A 97 -3.52 23.97 3.23
CA PRO A 97 -2.76 23.53 2.06
C PRO A 97 -2.25 24.75 1.27
N ALA A 98 -1.09 25.25 1.68
CA ALA A 98 -0.36 26.30 0.96
C ALA A 98 0.88 25.65 0.33
N GLU A 99 0.86 25.69 -0.99
CA GLU A 99 1.98 25.59 -1.91
C GLU A 99 2.74 24.25 -1.96
N ALA A 100 2.66 23.63 -3.14
CA ALA A 100 3.60 22.61 -3.54
C ALA A 100 5.02 23.14 -3.33
N ILE A 101 5.74 22.55 -2.38
CA ILE A 101 7.19 22.60 -2.35
C ILE A 101 7.62 21.99 -3.69
N LYS A 102 7.91 22.85 -4.68
CA LYS A 102 8.67 22.49 -5.86
C LYS A 102 10.04 22.08 -5.34
N LYS A 103 10.14 20.82 -4.91
CA LYS A 103 11.41 20.14 -4.77
C LYS A 103 12.01 20.24 -6.16
N SER A 104 13.04 21.08 -6.30
CA SER A 104 13.75 21.20 -7.56
C SER A 104 14.06 19.77 -7.99
N SER A 105 13.52 19.36 -9.13
CA SER A 105 14.07 18.22 -9.85
C SER A 105 15.59 18.42 -9.86
N PRO A 106 16.40 17.37 -9.60
CA PRO A 106 17.82 17.50 -9.81
C PRO A 106 17.99 17.99 -11.25
N GLN A 107 18.36 19.26 -11.41
CA GLN A 107 18.80 19.75 -12.70
C GLN A 107 19.99 18.88 -13.02
N VAL A 108 19.83 18.00 -14.01
CA VAL A 108 20.94 17.36 -14.67
C VAL A 108 21.78 18.51 -15.19
N ALA A 109 22.80 18.91 -14.43
CA ALA A 109 23.81 19.82 -14.90
C ALA A 109 24.30 19.19 -16.19
N THR A 110 24.04 19.83 -17.32
CA THR A 110 24.57 19.40 -18.61
C THR A 110 26.08 19.34 -18.43
N PRO A 111 26.70 18.14 -18.38
CA PRO A 111 28.13 18.09 -18.24
C PRO A 111 28.70 18.64 -19.54
N ILE A 112 29.30 19.82 -19.47
CA ILE A 112 30.21 20.31 -20.50
C ILE A 112 31.31 19.24 -20.57
N ALA A 113 31.29 18.44 -21.64
CA ALA A 113 31.96 17.16 -21.83
C ALA A 113 31.24 15.93 -21.21
N ALA A 114 30.27 15.38 -21.96
CA ALA A 114 29.77 14.02 -21.73
C ALA A 114 30.92 13.02 -21.89
N ARG A 115 31.35 12.39 -20.79
CA ARG A 115 32.29 11.26 -20.82
C ARG A 115 31.51 9.95 -20.88
N VAL A 116 31.83 9.11 -21.85
CA VAL A 116 31.24 7.77 -21.99
C VAL A 116 32.08 6.80 -21.18
N GLU A 117 31.52 6.28 -20.09
CA GLU A 117 32.13 5.19 -19.31
C GLU A 117 31.44 3.86 -19.65
N PRO A 118 32.15 2.88 -20.23
CA PRO A 118 31.55 1.62 -20.62
C PRO A 118 31.25 0.73 -19.40
N LEU A 119 30.00 0.27 -19.26
CA LEU A 119 29.61 -0.74 -18.28
C LEU A 119 30.22 -2.10 -18.65
N ARG A 120 30.89 -2.76 -17.70
CA ARG A 120 31.57 -4.05 -17.91
C ARG A 120 31.25 -5.03 -16.79
N GLY A 121 31.42 -6.33 -17.07
CA GLY A 121 31.27 -7.39 -16.08
C GLY A 121 29.86 -7.46 -15.49
N VAL A 122 29.77 -7.38 -14.16
CA VAL A 122 28.51 -7.57 -13.42
C VAL A 122 27.46 -6.50 -13.74
N SER A 123 27.86 -5.24 -13.93
CA SER A 123 26.92 -4.16 -14.23
C SER A 123 26.30 -4.32 -15.61
N ALA A 124 27.10 -4.71 -16.61
CA ALA A 124 26.60 -5.04 -17.94
C ALA A 124 25.60 -6.20 -17.92
N ARG A 125 25.86 -7.23 -17.10
CA ARG A 125 24.94 -8.38 -16.94
C ARG A 125 23.63 -7.99 -16.26
N VAL A 126 23.67 -7.13 -15.25
CA VAL A 126 22.46 -6.58 -14.62
C VAL A 126 21.60 -5.85 -15.66
N VAL A 127 22.22 -5.01 -16.51
CA VAL A 127 21.49 -4.34 -17.61
C VAL A 127 20.83 -5.36 -18.54
N THR A 128 21.56 -6.37 -19.01
CA THR A 128 20.97 -7.42 -19.86
C THR A 128 19.76 -8.10 -19.20
N SER A 129 19.82 -8.37 -17.89
CA SER A 129 18.71 -8.96 -17.14
C SER A 129 17.53 -7.99 -16.95
N MET A 130 17.79 -6.70 -16.78
CA MET A 130 16.76 -5.66 -16.67
C MET A 130 16.04 -5.48 -18.00
N GLU A 131 16.77 -5.44 -19.12
CA GLU A 131 16.20 -5.38 -20.47
C GLU A 131 15.34 -6.62 -20.78
N ALA A 132 15.79 -7.81 -20.39
CA ALA A 132 14.99 -9.03 -20.55
C ALA A 132 13.65 -8.97 -19.79
N SER A 133 13.60 -8.23 -18.67
CA SER A 133 12.39 -8.10 -17.83
C SER A 133 11.31 -7.21 -18.46
N LEU A 134 11.61 -6.43 -19.51
CA LEU A 134 10.64 -5.56 -20.19
C LEU A 134 9.47 -6.33 -20.83
N THR A 135 9.67 -7.61 -21.14
CA THR A 135 8.62 -8.47 -21.73
C THR A 135 7.64 -9.02 -20.69
N VAL A 136 7.94 -8.86 -19.40
CA VAL A 136 7.07 -9.31 -18.31
C VAL A 136 6.05 -8.20 -18.01
N PRO A 137 4.73 -8.46 -18.09
CA PRO A 137 3.72 -7.47 -17.72
C PRO A 137 3.80 -7.19 -16.21
N THR A 138 4.41 -6.06 -15.84
CA THR A 138 4.64 -5.69 -14.45
C THR A 138 3.41 -4.99 -13.86
N ALA A 139 2.88 -5.53 -12.78
CA ALA A 139 1.85 -4.90 -11.96
C ALA A 139 2.27 -4.98 -10.49
N THR A 140 2.18 -3.87 -9.75
CA THR A 140 2.57 -3.81 -8.33
C THR A 140 1.34 -3.62 -7.44
N SER A 141 1.26 -4.37 -6.33
CA SER A 141 0.22 -4.20 -5.30
C SER A 141 0.88 -3.90 -3.94
N VAL A 142 0.20 -3.12 -3.09
CA VAL A 142 0.71 -2.71 -1.77
C VAL A 142 -0.16 -3.27 -0.67
N ARG A 143 0.46 -3.86 0.37
CA ARG A 143 -0.22 -4.33 1.59
C ARG A 143 0.50 -3.82 2.83
N ALA A 144 -0.26 -3.31 3.78
CA ALA A 144 0.23 -3.01 5.12
C ALA A 144 0.21 -4.26 6.00
N ILE A 145 1.37 -4.64 6.55
CA ILE A 145 1.52 -5.75 7.49
C ILE A 145 2.17 -5.21 8.76
N PRO A 146 1.50 -5.29 9.94
CA PRO A 146 2.11 -4.87 11.20
C PRO A 146 3.35 -5.69 11.53
N ALA A 147 4.50 -5.03 11.75
CA ALA A 147 5.79 -5.71 11.96
C ALA A 147 6.28 -5.70 13.42
N LYS A 148 5.48 -5.18 14.37
CA LYS A 148 5.93 -4.98 15.77
C LYS A 148 6.48 -6.25 16.41
N LEU A 149 5.77 -7.37 16.28
CA LEU A 149 6.22 -8.66 16.83
C LEU A 149 7.55 -9.11 16.20
N MET A 150 7.73 -8.91 14.89
CA MET A 150 8.98 -9.27 14.21
C MET A 150 10.15 -8.42 14.72
N ILE A 151 9.93 -7.14 14.97
CA ILE A 151 10.94 -6.21 15.49
C ILE A 151 11.33 -6.58 16.93
N ASP A 152 10.34 -6.84 17.79
CA ASP A 152 10.57 -7.20 19.19
C ASP A 152 11.32 -8.55 19.28
N ASN A 153 10.90 -9.55 18.50
CA ASN A 153 11.57 -10.86 18.42
C ASN A 153 13.01 -10.74 17.88
N ARG A 154 13.21 -9.98 16.79
CA ARG A 154 14.55 -9.71 16.24
C ARG A 154 15.47 -9.06 17.28
N THR A 155 14.93 -8.16 18.09
CA THR A 155 15.68 -7.46 19.14
C THR A 155 16.13 -8.42 20.23
N VAL A 156 15.22 -9.27 20.73
CA VAL A 156 15.54 -10.28 21.75
C VAL A 156 16.61 -11.25 21.23
N ILE A 157 16.44 -11.76 20.01
CA ILE A 157 17.39 -12.70 19.39
C ILE A 157 18.76 -12.04 19.22
N ASN A 158 18.82 -10.83 18.66
CA ASN A 158 20.09 -10.14 18.44
C ASN A 158 20.79 -9.80 19.76
N ASN A 159 20.05 -9.43 20.80
CA ASN A 159 20.62 -9.21 22.13
C ASN A 159 21.20 -10.50 22.72
N HIS A 160 20.54 -11.64 22.51
CA HIS A 160 21.07 -12.94 22.92
C HIS A 160 22.32 -13.33 22.10
N LEU A 161 22.27 -13.22 20.77
CA LEU A 161 23.40 -13.54 19.88
C LEU A 161 24.62 -12.67 20.17
N LYS A 162 24.42 -11.39 20.49
CA LYS A 162 25.49 -10.47 20.91
C LYS A 162 26.22 -10.94 22.17
N ARG A 163 25.54 -11.64 23.08
CA ARG A 163 26.10 -12.15 24.34
C ARG A 163 26.65 -13.58 24.26
N ALA A 164 26.17 -14.37 23.30
CA ALA A 164 26.56 -15.77 23.13
C ALA A 164 27.63 -15.94 22.04
N ARG A 165 27.25 -16.37 20.82
CA ARG A 165 28.19 -16.77 19.75
C ARG A 165 28.50 -15.69 18.70
N GLY A 166 27.87 -14.52 18.79
CA GLY A 166 27.92 -13.48 17.75
C GLY A 166 26.94 -13.71 16.59
N GLY A 167 26.99 -12.80 15.61
CA GLY A 167 26.06 -12.74 14.47
C GLY A 167 24.89 -11.77 14.63
N LYS A 168 24.17 -11.48 13.54
CA LYS A 168 23.00 -10.58 13.50
C LYS A 168 21.93 -11.13 12.57
N VAL A 169 20.69 -11.17 13.06
CA VAL A 169 19.49 -11.44 12.25
C VAL A 169 18.97 -10.11 11.72
N SER A 170 18.85 -10.00 10.39
CA SER A 170 18.40 -8.80 9.66
C SER A 170 16.91 -8.81 9.40
#